data_AF-A0A016AL52-F1
#
_entry.id   AF-A0A016AL52-F1
#
_cell.length_a   1.000
_cell.length_b   1.000
_cell.length_c   1.000
_cell.angle_alpha   90.00
_cell.angle_beta   90.00
_cell.angle_gamma   90.00
#
_symmetry.space_group_name_H-M   'P 1'
#
loop_
_entity.id
_entity.type
_entity.pdbx_description
1 polymer ?
#
loop_
_entity_poly.entity_id
_entity_poly.type
_entity_poly.pdbx_seq_one_letter_code
_entity_poly.pdbx_strand_id
1 'polypeptide(L)'
;MVFPTKRLKGASQEGKELKPKNEMIMRVRRMTIEQDMGAGLSHFPNFHKTGSVRGMRKLYYGSKYLLVHCGNYIYNVSSEAQIYYQATF
;
A
#
# COMPACT_ATOMS: atom_id res chain seq x y z
N MET A 1 19.35 -17.22 62.01
CA MET A 1 19.63 -18.35 61.09
C MET A 1 19.96 -17.75 59.71
N VAL A 2 21.16 -18.05 59.19
CA VAL A 2 21.64 -18.00 57.78
C VAL A 2 20.90 -17.11 56.74
N PHE A 3 21.62 -16.13 56.17
CA PHE A 3 21.42 -15.60 54.80
C PHE A 3 22.09 -16.56 53.78
N PRO A 4 21.63 -16.78 52.53
CA PRO A 4 21.46 -15.75 51.47
C PRO A 4 20.20 -16.03 50.57
N THR A 5 19.97 -15.58 49.31
CA THR A 5 20.81 -14.96 48.26
C THR A 5 20.01 -14.16 47.20
N LYS A 6 20.75 -13.39 46.38
CA LYS A 6 20.46 -12.90 45.00
C LYS A 6 19.53 -13.81 44.16
N ARG A 7 18.74 -13.23 43.22
CA ARG A 7 18.98 -13.33 41.75
C ARG A 7 18.29 -12.21 40.95
N LEU A 8 18.99 -11.73 39.94
CA LEU A 8 18.47 -10.91 38.85
C LEU A 8 17.44 -11.69 38.01
N LYS A 9 16.44 -10.98 37.49
CA LYS A 9 16.21 -10.69 36.05
C LYS A 9 14.93 -9.86 36.00
N GLY A 10 14.99 -8.62 35.52
CA GLY A 10 15.11 -8.44 34.09
C GLY A 10 13.79 -8.88 33.46
N ALA A 11 12.71 -8.14 33.74
CA ALA A 11 11.48 -8.25 33.00
C ALA A 11 11.83 -7.86 31.56
N SER A 12 12.03 -8.90 30.74
CA SER A 12 12.30 -8.78 29.33
C SER A 12 11.33 -7.75 28.76
N GLN A 13 11.85 -6.72 28.10
CA GLN A 13 11.04 -6.01 27.13
C GLN A 13 10.84 -7.01 25.99
N GLU A 14 9.86 -7.92 26.18
CA GLU A 14 9.48 -8.91 25.19
C GLU A 14 9.36 -8.18 23.86
N GLY A 15 10.09 -8.71 22.89
CA GLY A 15 10.61 -7.91 21.81
C GLY A 15 9.49 -7.06 21.21
N LYS A 16 9.78 -5.78 20.99
CA LYS A 16 9.07 -5.06 19.93
C LYS A 16 9.46 -5.73 18.64
N GLU A 17 8.82 -6.87 18.37
CA GLU A 17 8.85 -7.59 17.11
C GLU A 17 8.61 -6.51 16.08
N LEU A 18 9.64 -6.24 15.28
CA LEU A 18 9.56 -5.28 14.20
C LEU A 18 8.64 -5.91 13.16
N LYS A 19 7.33 -5.79 13.39
CA LYS A 19 6.27 -6.10 12.45
C LYS A 19 6.75 -5.56 11.11
N PRO A 20 6.92 -6.41 10.08
CA PRO A 20 7.65 -6.02 8.89
C PRO A 20 6.99 -4.76 8.32
N LYS A 21 7.67 -3.62 8.43
CA LYS A 21 7.15 -2.26 8.12
C LYS A 21 6.90 -2.04 6.62
N ASN A 22 6.76 -3.12 5.87
CA ASN A 22 6.68 -3.18 4.44
C ASN A 22 5.72 -4.30 3.99
N GLU A 23 4.63 -4.51 4.75
CA GLU A 23 3.41 -5.03 4.15
C GLU A 23 3.07 -4.10 2.97
N MET A 24 3.21 -4.62 1.74
CA MET A 24 3.06 -3.85 0.51
C MET A 24 1.57 -3.64 0.23
N ILE A 25 0.93 -2.85 1.08
CA ILE A 25 -0.47 -2.45 0.97
C ILE A 25 -0.69 -1.77 -0.39
N MET A 26 -1.72 -2.21 -1.11
CA MET A 26 -2.28 -1.58 -2.32
C MET A 26 -2.17 -0.05 -2.25
N ARG A 27 -1.41 0.54 -3.18
CA ARG A 27 -1.18 1.99 -3.24
C ARG A 27 -1.95 2.60 -4.41
N VAL A 28 -2.61 3.73 -4.16
CA VAL A 28 -3.31 4.50 -5.19
C VAL A 28 -2.72 5.91 -5.25
N ARG A 29 -2.36 6.36 -6.46
CA ARG A 29 -2.07 7.77 -6.76
C ARG A 29 -3.16 8.35 -7.66
N ARG A 30 -3.27 9.68 -7.72
CA ARG A 30 -4.19 10.36 -8.64
C ARG A 30 -3.44 10.91 -9.84
N MET A 31 -4.15 10.98 -10.95
CA MET A 31 -3.69 11.47 -12.24
C MET A 31 -4.82 12.25 -12.89
N THR A 32 -4.50 13.34 -13.57
CA THR A 32 -5.51 14.12 -14.31
C THR A 32 -5.84 13.45 -15.65
N ILE A 33 -6.98 13.79 -16.24
CA ILE A 33 -7.38 13.28 -17.56
C ILE A 33 -6.37 13.73 -18.64
N GLU A 34 -5.82 14.94 -18.51
CA GLU A 34 -4.77 15.46 -19.41
C GLU A 34 -3.48 14.63 -19.34
N GLN A 35 -3.06 14.24 -18.12
CA GLN A 35 -1.91 13.35 -17.94
C GLN A 35 -2.18 11.96 -18.51
N ASP A 36 -3.38 11.41 -18.31
CA ASP A 36 -3.83 10.12 -18.85
C ASP A 36 -3.80 10.10 -20.38
N MET A 37 -4.22 11.18 -21.06
CA MET A 37 -4.13 11.27 -22.53
C MET A 37 -2.69 11.06 -23.08
N GLY A 38 -1.65 11.35 -22.29
CA GLY A 38 -0.26 11.06 -22.63
C GLY A 38 0.24 9.68 -22.19
N ALA A 39 -0.43 9.02 -21.23
CA ALA A 39 -0.02 7.75 -20.64
C ALA A 39 -0.84 6.54 -21.11
N GLY A 40 -2.04 6.75 -21.66
CA GLY A 40 -2.90 5.71 -22.23
C GLY A 40 -3.45 4.72 -21.20
N LEU A 41 -3.97 5.17 -20.04
CA LEU A 41 -4.49 4.25 -19.02
C LEU A 41 -5.64 3.36 -19.53
N SER A 42 -6.31 3.75 -20.61
CA SER A 42 -7.33 2.94 -21.31
C SER A 42 -6.85 1.55 -21.76
N HIS A 43 -5.54 1.35 -21.95
CA HIS A 43 -4.95 0.05 -22.27
C HIS A 43 -4.78 -0.88 -21.05
N PHE A 44 -4.84 -0.32 -19.83
CA PHE A 44 -4.63 -1.07 -18.59
C PHE A 44 -5.95 -1.64 -18.04
N PRO A 45 -5.91 -2.78 -17.33
CA PRO A 45 -7.10 -3.33 -16.71
C PRO A 45 -7.70 -2.36 -15.67
N ASN A 46 -8.97 -2.02 -15.87
CA ASN A 46 -9.76 -1.20 -14.96
C ASN A 46 -10.35 -2.08 -13.85
N PHE A 47 -10.02 -1.75 -12.60
CA PHE A 47 -10.44 -2.51 -11.43
C PHE A 47 -11.77 -2.01 -10.82
N HIS A 48 -12.18 -0.76 -11.09
CA HIS A 48 -13.38 -0.21 -10.47
C HIS A 48 -14.03 0.93 -11.27
N LYS A 49 -15.24 0.67 -11.79
CA LYS A 49 -16.03 1.62 -12.61
C LYS A 49 -16.41 2.93 -11.90
N THR A 50 -16.38 2.96 -10.57
CA THR A 50 -16.78 4.14 -9.76
C THR A 50 -15.63 4.85 -9.03
N GLY A 51 -14.38 4.41 -9.23
CA GLY A 51 -13.22 5.09 -8.65
C GLY A 51 -13.10 5.03 -7.12
N SER A 52 -13.96 4.27 -6.43
CA SER A 52 -13.98 4.24 -4.96
C SER A 52 -12.75 3.55 -4.37
N VAL A 53 -11.72 4.33 -4.03
CA VAL A 53 -10.51 3.85 -3.33
C VAL A 53 -10.86 3.11 -2.04
N ARG A 54 -11.89 3.55 -1.31
CA ARG A 54 -12.35 2.90 -0.07
C ARG A 54 -13.07 1.57 -0.32
N GLY A 55 -13.75 1.41 -1.46
CA GLY A 55 -14.28 0.12 -1.92
C GLY A 55 -13.15 -0.81 -2.35
N MET A 56 -12.25 -0.31 -3.20
CA MET A 56 -11.07 -1.04 -3.69
C MET A 56 -10.18 -1.56 -2.56
N ARG A 57 -9.91 -0.74 -1.52
CA ARG A 57 -9.13 -1.18 -0.35
C ARG A 57 -9.79 -2.31 0.44
N LYS A 58 -11.12 -2.49 0.38
CA LYS A 58 -11.78 -3.66 1.00
C LYS A 58 -11.59 -4.94 0.19
N LEU A 59 -11.57 -4.84 -1.15
CA LEU A 59 -11.45 -5.98 -2.05
C LEU A 59 -10.00 -6.46 -2.20
N TYR A 60 -9.04 -5.53 -2.19
CA TYR A 60 -7.62 -5.81 -2.50
C TYR A 60 -6.66 -5.42 -1.35
N TYR A 61 -7.11 -5.48 -0.10
CA TYR A 61 -6.24 -5.26 1.06
C TYR A 61 -5.08 -6.27 1.06
N GLY A 62 -3.88 -5.85 1.48
CA GLY A 62 -2.67 -6.68 1.47
C GLY A 62 -2.11 -7.06 0.09
N SER A 63 -2.79 -6.69 -1.02
CA SER A 63 -2.36 -7.05 -2.38
C SER A 63 -1.36 -6.03 -2.96
N LYS A 64 -0.36 -6.53 -3.67
CA LYS A 64 0.75 -5.75 -4.27
C LYS A 64 0.35 -5.07 -5.59
N TYR A 65 -0.64 -4.20 -5.56
CA TYR A 65 -1.08 -3.44 -6.74
C TYR A 65 -0.61 -1.97 -6.69
N LEU A 66 -0.03 -1.53 -7.82
CA LEU A 66 0.20 -0.12 -8.14
C LEU A 66 -0.98 0.38 -8.96
N LEU A 67 -1.77 1.26 -8.36
CA LEU A 67 -3.03 1.70 -8.96
C LEU A 67 -3.02 3.21 -9.20
N VAL A 68 -3.62 3.62 -10.31
CA VAL A 68 -3.81 5.04 -10.67
C VAL A 68 -5.30 5.33 -10.76
N HIS A 69 -5.73 6.36 -10.04
CA HIS A 69 -7.08 6.90 -10.07
C HIS A 69 -7.13 8.06 -11.06
N CYS A 70 -7.80 7.88 -12.19
CA CYS A 70 -8.05 8.92 -13.19
C CYS A 70 -9.56 9.09 -13.40
N GLY A 71 -10.06 10.32 -13.30
CA GLY A 71 -11.49 10.63 -13.42
C GLY A 71 -12.34 9.80 -12.44
N ASN A 72 -13.21 8.94 -12.98
CA ASN A 72 -14.10 8.05 -12.22
C ASN A 72 -13.60 6.60 -12.14
N TYR A 73 -12.34 6.34 -12.53
CA TYR A 73 -11.82 4.98 -12.73
C TYR A 73 -10.54 4.72 -11.95
N ILE A 74 -10.28 3.45 -11.64
CA ILE A 74 -9.00 3.00 -11.06
C ILE A 74 -8.41 1.93 -11.97
N TYR A 75 -7.21 2.20 -12.48
CA TYR A 75 -6.46 1.34 -13.37
C TYR A 75 -5.31 0.67 -12.62
N ASN A 76 -4.97 -0.56 -12.98
CA ASN A 76 -3.79 -1.25 -12.47
C ASN A 76 -2.61 -1.13 -13.42
N VAL A 77 -1.58 -0.43 -12.96
CA VAL A 77 -0.34 -0.17 -13.68
C VAL A 77 0.85 -0.92 -13.05
N SER A 78 0.62 -2.02 -12.32
CA SER A 78 1.70 -2.87 -11.80
C SER A 78 2.64 -3.39 -12.90
N SER A 79 2.15 -3.53 -14.14
CA SER A 79 2.98 -3.86 -15.31
C SER A 79 3.91 -2.73 -15.74
N GLU A 80 3.52 -1.47 -15.50
CA GLU A 80 4.24 -0.26 -15.91
C GLU A 80 4.32 0.74 -14.75
N ALA A 81 5.10 0.37 -13.73
CA ALA A 81 5.25 1.14 -12.50
C ALA A 81 5.70 2.60 -12.74
N GLN A 82 6.31 2.92 -13.88
CA GLN A 82 6.71 4.29 -14.24
C GLN A 82 5.51 5.24 -14.29
N ILE A 83 4.35 4.81 -14.82
CA ILE A 83 3.13 5.62 -14.87
C ILE A 83 2.65 5.96 -13.45
N TYR A 84 2.70 4.98 -12.54
CA TYR A 84 2.39 5.21 -11.13
C TYR A 84 3.31 6.25 -10.48
N TYR A 85 4.62 6.24 -10.79
CA TYR A 85 5.57 7.21 -10.23
C TYR A 85 5.47 8.60 -10.88
N GLN A 86 5.01 8.70 -12.12
CA GLN A 86 4.73 9.96 -12.83
C GLN A 86 3.41 10.61 -12.39
N ALA A 87 2.44 9.85 -11.88
CA ALA A 87 1.20 10.38 -11.31
C ALA A 87 1.50 11.24 -10.06
N THR A 88 1.25 12.55 -10.15
CA THR A 88 1.71 13.58 -9.19
C THR A 88 0.59 14.31 -8.42
N PHE A 89 -0.67 13.87 -8.58
CA PHE A 89 -1.86 14.54 -8.04
C PHE A 89 -2.43 13.86 -6.77
#